data_AF-A0A0S4VD98-F1
#
_entry.id   AF-A0A0S4VD98-F1
#
_cell.length_a   1.000
_cell.length_b   1.000
_cell.length_c   1.000
_cell.angle_alpha   90.00
_cell.angle_beta   90.00
_cell.angle_gamma   90.00
#
_symmetry.space_group_name_H-M   'P 1'
#
loop_
_entity.id
_entity.type
_entity.pdbx_description
1 polymer ?
#
loop_
_entity_poly.entity_id
_entity_poly.type
_entity_poly.pdbx_seq_one_letter_code
_entity_poly.pdbx_strand_id
1 'polypeptide(L)'
;MVVSQVMPFPHSMSSALTRDYEKLLKADGVTSFDYGSMEGYIAARIFVEGLKRAGRDLTREKLITALETMGSTDLGGFAVSFSPTNHVASKFVEMTVINSHGQVIR
;
A
#
# COMPACT_ATOMS: atom_id res chain seq x y z
N MET A 1 13.80 19.90 -5.72
CA MET A 1 13.55 19.51 -4.31
C MET A 1 13.62 18.00 -4.21
N VAL A 2 14.09 17.43 -3.10
CA VAL A 2 14.08 15.98 -2.90
C VAL A 2 13.11 15.66 -1.77
N VAL A 3 12.28 14.64 -1.95
CA VAL A 3 11.28 14.21 -0.98
C VAL A 3 11.44 12.71 -0.75
N SER A 4 11.45 12.30 0.51
CA SER A 4 11.36 10.88 0.89
C SER A 4 9.91 10.43 0.80
N GLN A 5 9.61 9.49 -0.08
CA GLN A 5 8.29 8.89 -0.25
C GLN A 5 8.23 7.54 0.45
N VAL A 6 7.14 7.31 1.19
CA VAL A 6 6.90 6.06 1.94
C VAL A 6 5.94 5.11 1.22
N MET A 7 5.43 5.53 0.06
CA MET A 7 4.58 4.73 -0.82
C MET A 7 5.24 4.59 -2.20
N PRO A 8 5.00 3.47 -2.92
CA PRO A 8 5.50 3.29 -4.28
C PRO A 8 4.93 4.37 -5.22
N PHE A 9 5.71 4.72 -6.25
CA PHE A 9 5.24 5.68 -7.26
C PHE A 9 3.94 5.21 -7.95
N PRO A 10 2.83 5.99 -7.88
CA PRO A 10 1.51 5.55 -8.34
C PRO A 10 1.40 5.29 -9.85
N HIS A 11 2.30 5.83 -10.67
CA HIS A 11 2.30 5.65 -12.12
C HIS A 11 3.37 4.65 -12.60
N SER A 12 4.07 3.98 -11.69
CA SER A 12 5.11 3.00 -12.03
C SER A 12 4.53 1.65 -12.46
N MET A 13 4.48 1.38 -13.76
CA MET A 13 3.97 0.12 -14.31
C MET A 13 4.83 -1.13 -14.02
N SER A 14 6.01 -0.95 -13.42
CA SER A 14 6.89 -2.07 -13.07
C SER A 14 6.33 -2.94 -11.93
N SER A 15 5.54 -2.37 -11.01
CA SER A 15 4.98 -3.08 -9.86
C SER A 15 3.64 -3.72 -10.17
N ALA A 16 3.39 -4.95 -9.71
CA ALA A 16 2.09 -5.60 -9.86
C ALA A 16 1.01 -4.86 -9.06
N LEU A 17 1.36 -4.37 -7.86
CA LEU A 17 0.48 -3.53 -7.04
C LEU A 17 -0.05 -2.32 -7.81
N THR A 18 0.84 -1.58 -8.47
CA THR A 18 0.49 -0.37 -9.21
C THR A 18 -0.37 -0.66 -10.44
N ARG A 19 -0.12 -1.79 -11.12
CA ARG A 19 -0.95 -2.23 -12.25
C ARG A 19 -2.37 -2.61 -11.81
N ASP A 20 -2.51 -3.33 -10.70
CA ASP A 20 -3.81 -3.66 -10.13
C ASP A 20 -4.58 -2.39 -9.74
N TYR A 21 -3.87 -1.45 -9.09
CA TYR A 21 -4.42 -0.16 -8.69
C TYR A 21 -4.96 0.63 -9.89
N GLU A 22 -4.13 0.84 -10.91
CA GLU A 22 -4.54 1.58 -12.11
C GLU A 22 -5.69 0.88 -12.84
N LYS A 23 -5.69 -0.45 -12.90
CA LYS A 23 -6.78 -1.22 -13.49
C LYS A 23 -8.12 -0.97 -12.78
N LEU A 24 -8.14 -0.94 -11.45
CA LEU A 24 -9.34 -0.67 -10.66
C LEU A 24 -9.84 0.75 -10.87
N LEU A 25 -8.94 1.74 -10.84
CA LEU A 25 -9.30 3.13 -11.10
C LEU A 25 -9.89 3.34 -12.50
N LYS A 26 -9.26 2.74 -13.52
CA LYS A 26 -9.77 2.79 -14.90
C LYS A 26 -11.16 2.17 -15.04
N ALA A 27 -11.44 1.09 -14.32
CA ALA A 27 -12.76 0.46 -14.35
C ALA A 27 -13.85 1.39 -13.80
N ASP A 28 -13.51 2.26 -12.84
CA ASP A 28 -14.41 3.27 -12.26
C ASP A 28 -14.33 4.64 -12.98
N GLY A 29 -13.59 4.74 -14.08
CA GLY A 29 -13.42 5.99 -14.83
C GLY A 29 -12.57 7.06 -14.12
N VAL A 30 -11.83 6.68 -13.07
CA VAL A 30 -10.94 7.58 -12.33
C VAL A 30 -9.60 7.68 -13.05
N THR A 31 -9.24 8.90 -13.46
CA THR A 31 -8.00 9.17 -14.23
C THR A 31 -6.97 9.96 -13.44
N SER A 32 -7.37 10.61 -12.34
CA SER A 32 -6.48 11.36 -11.45
C SER A 32 -6.22 10.58 -10.17
N PHE A 33 -4.95 10.28 -9.90
CA PHE A 33 -4.50 9.59 -8.71
C PHE A 33 -3.08 10.03 -8.34
N ASP A 34 -2.71 9.81 -7.09
CA ASP A 34 -1.53 10.36 -6.44
C ASP A 34 -1.03 9.43 -5.32
N TYR A 35 -0.02 9.87 -4.57
CA TYR A 35 0.55 9.08 -3.48
C TYR A 35 -0.45 8.81 -2.34
N GLY A 36 -1.34 9.77 -2.03
CA GLY A 36 -2.31 9.61 -0.93
C GLY A 36 -3.40 8.59 -1.28
N SER A 37 -3.89 8.61 -2.51
CA SER A 37 -4.83 7.61 -3.01
C SER A 37 -4.18 6.22 -3.16
N MET A 38 -2.89 6.13 -3.49
CA MET A 38 -2.13 4.86 -3.43
C MET A 38 -1.99 4.34 -1.99
N GLU A 39 -1.70 5.22 -1.03
CA GLU A 39 -1.66 4.87 0.40
C GLU A 39 -2.99 4.26 0.86
N GLY A 40 -4.11 4.92 0.52
CA GLY A 40 -5.45 4.44 0.83
C GLY A 40 -5.73 3.06 0.21
N TYR A 41 -5.30 2.84 -1.03
CA TYR A 41 -5.43 1.53 -1.67
C TYR A 41 -4.62 0.44 -0.98
N ILE A 42 -3.37 0.71 -0.61
CA ILE A 42 -2.52 -0.24 0.13
C ILE A 42 -3.13 -0.54 1.49
N ALA A 43 -3.58 0.49 2.23
CA ALA A 43 -4.26 0.32 3.51
C ALA A 43 -5.51 -0.56 3.40
N ALA A 44 -6.33 -0.34 2.37
CA ALA A 44 -7.52 -1.16 2.10
C ALA A 44 -7.14 -2.62 1.76
N ARG A 45 -6.10 -2.84 0.95
CA ARG A 45 -5.60 -4.20 0.65
C ARG A 45 -5.13 -4.91 1.93
N ILE A 46 -4.36 -4.24 2.78
CA ILE A 46 -3.93 -4.78 4.09
C ILE A 46 -5.15 -5.14 4.95
N PHE A 47 -6.12 -4.23 5.04
CA PHE A 47 -7.33 -4.45 5.83
C PHE A 47 -8.11 -5.67 5.34
N VAL A 48 -8.32 -5.80 4.02
CA VAL A 48 -8.97 -6.97 3.41
C VAL A 48 -8.21 -8.26 3.69
N GLU A 49 -6.87 -8.24 3.63
CA GLU A 49 -6.04 -9.39 3.96
C GLU A 49 -6.15 -9.80 5.44
N GLY A 50 -6.26 -8.82 6.34
CA GLY A 50 -6.57 -9.04 7.75
C GLY A 50 -7.95 -9.66 7.97
N LEU A 51 -8.98 -9.14 7.30
CA LEU A 51 -10.34 -9.69 7.36
C LEU A 51 -10.40 -11.14 6.85
N LYS A 52 -9.74 -11.45 5.73
CA LYS A 52 -9.67 -12.82 5.19
C LYS A 52 -9.04 -13.78 6.20
N ARG A 53 -7.97 -13.36 6.88
CA ARG A 53 -7.25 -14.17 7.88
C ARG A 53 -8.04 -14.33 9.18
N ALA A 54 -8.77 -13.30 9.61
CA ALA A 54 -9.60 -13.34 10.81
C ALA A 54 -10.78 -14.34 10.70
N GLY A 55 -11.22 -14.63 9.47
CA GLY A 55 -12.25 -15.63 9.18
C GLY A 55 -13.68 -15.14 9.48
N ARG A 56 -14.64 -16.08 9.46
CA ARG A 56 -16.09 -15.78 9.49
C ARG A 56 -16.58 -15.18 10.80
N ASP A 57 -16.02 -15.61 11.92
CA ASP A 57 -16.42 -15.17 13.26
C ASP A 57 -15.63 -13.93 13.66
N LEU A 58 -15.73 -12.86 12.86
CA LEU A 58 -14.94 -11.65 12.96
C LEU A 58 -15.22 -10.89 14.26
N THR A 59 -14.16 -10.56 15.00
CA THR A 59 -14.17 -9.58 16.09
C THR A 59 -13.00 -8.62 15.94
N ARG A 60 -13.00 -7.52 16.71
CA ARG A 60 -11.87 -6.57 16.73
C ARG A 60 -10.57 -7.28 17.11
N GLU A 61 -10.62 -8.11 18.16
CA GLU A 61 -9.48 -8.82 18.70
C GLU A 61 -8.92 -9.79 17.66
N LYS A 62 -9.79 -10.54 16.97
CA LYS A 62 -9.37 -11.45 15.90
C LYS A 62 -8.76 -10.73 14.71
N LEU A 63 -9.27 -9.56 14.34
CA LEU A 63 -8.67 -8.75 13.28
C LEU A 63 -7.25 -8.30 13.67
N ILE A 64 -7.08 -7.79 14.90
CA ILE A 64 -5.77 -7.36 15.41
C ILE A 64 -4.81 -8.54 15.42
N THR A 65 -5.20 -9.67 16.03
CA THR A 65 -4.37 -10.87 16.04
C THR A 65 -4.03 -11.34 14.62
N ALA A 66 -5.01 -11.36 13.70
CA ALA A 66 -4.77 -11.78 12.32
C ALA A 66 -3.74 -10.89 11.59
N LEU A 67 -3.77 -9.57 11.82
CA LEU A 67 -2.79 -8.63 11.27
C LEU A 67 -1.42 -8.84 11.91
N GLU A 68 -1.34 -8.93 13.24
CA GLU A 68 -0.09 -9.13 13.99
C GLU A 68 0.58 -10.48 13.70
N THR A 69 -0.17 -11.50 13.30
CA THR A 69 0.34 -12.84 12.98
C THR A 69 0.41 -13.13 11.48
N MET A 70 0.14 -12.16 10.60
CA MET A 70 0.12 -12.39 9.15
C MET A 70 1.50 -12.68 8.55
N GLY A 71 2.57 -12.42 9.30
CA GLY A 71 3.95 -12.52 8.84
C GLY A 71 4.29 -11.51 7.75
N SER A 72 5.36 -11.76 7.00
CA SER A 72 5.68 -10.98 5.80
C SER A 72 4.71 -11.35 4.68
N THR A 73 3.84 -10.43 4.31
CA THR A 73 2.87 -10.58 3.23
C THR A 73 3.26 -9.66 2.08
N ASP A 74 3.43 -10.22 0.88
CA ASP A 74 3.71 -9.44 -0.33
C ASP A 74 2.42 -9.00 -1.01
N LEU A 75 2.25 -7.69 -1.22
CA LEU A 75 1.11 -7.10 -1.93
C LEU A 75 1.41 -6.81 -3.40
N GLY A 76 2.31 -7.58 -4.03
CA GLY A 76 2.67 -7.46 -5.44
C GLY A 76 3.90 -6.59 -5.68
N GLY A 77 4.96 -6.86 -4.91
CA GLY A 77 6.20 -6.09 -4.86
C GLY A 77 6.29 -5.11 -3.69
N PHE A 78 5.31 -5.12 -2.78
CA PHE A 78 5.28 -4.29 -1.58
C PHE A 78 5.04 -5.17 -0.35
N ALA A 79 6.13 -5.51 0.33
CA ALA A 79 6.08 -6.36 1.52
C ALA A 79 5.60 -5.57 2.74
N VAL A 80 4.66 -6.17 3.47
CA VAL A 80 4.10 -5.64 4.71
C VAL A 80 4.12 -6.69 5.80
N SER A 81 4.32 -6.26 7.03
CA SER A 81 4.26 -7.11 8.21
C SER A 81 3.91 -6.31 9.44
N PHE A 82 3.15 -6.90 10.35
CA PHE A 82 2.92 -6.38 11.70
C PHE A 82 3.40 -7.42 12.72
N SER A 83 3.61 -6.98 13.95
CA SER A 83 3.81 -7.85 15.11
C SER A 83 3.18 -7.21 16.35
N PRO A 84 2.96 -7.95 17.45
CA PRO A 84 2.42 -7.39 18.69
C PRO A 84 3.24 -6.23 19.29
N THR A 85 4.47 -6.04 18.81
CA THR A 85 5.42 -5.00 19.28
C THR A 85 5.77 -3.98 18.22
N ASN A 86 5.34 -4.15 16.96
CA ASN A 86 5.60 -3.23 15.87
C ASN A 86 4.42 -3.15 14.91
N HIS A 87 3.74 -2.00 14.94
CA HIS A 87 2.58 -1.74 14.08
C HIS A 87 2.92 -0.87 12.86
N VAL A 88 4.21 -0.70 12.54
CA VAL A 88 4.66 -0.05 11.31
C VAL A 88 4.79 -1.11 10.21
N ALA A 89 3.83 -1.10 9.28
CA ALA A 89 3.64 -2.15 8.27
C ALA A 89 4.84 -2.34 7.33
N SER A 90 5.52 -1.25 6.96
CA SER A 90 6.57 -1.25 5.95
C SER A 90 7.69 -0.29 6.34
N LYS A 91 8.91 -0.64 5.93
CA LYS A 91 10.10 0.21 6.00
C LYS A 91 10.50 0.77 4.64
N PHE A 92 9.61 0.66 3.65
CA PHE A 92 9.83 1.17 2.31
C PHE A 92 10.04 2.68 2.35
N VAL A 93 11.14 3.13 1.75
CA VAL A 93 11.41 4.55 1.49
C VAL A 93 12.04 4.63 0.11
N GLU A 94 11.53 5.53 -0.72
CA GLU A 94 12.09 5.88 -2.01
C GLU A 94 12.41 7.38 -2.03
N MET A 95 13.51 7.74 -2.66
CA MET A 95 13.88 9.15 -2.84
C MET A 95 13.36 9.62 -4.18
N THR A 96 12.58 10.69 -4.19
CA THR A 96 12.04 11.26 -5.43
C THR A 96 12.44 12.72 -5.56
N VAL A 97 12.79 13.11 -6.79
CA VAL A 97 13.19 14.47 -7.11
C VAL A 97 12.01 15.17 -7.77
N ILE A 98 11.66 16.36 -7.26
CA ILE A 98 10.68 17.23 -7.89
C ILE A 98 11.46 18.30 -8.67
N ASN A 99 11.25 18.32 -9.99
CA ASN A 99 11.88 19.27 -10.90
C ASN A 99 11.26 20.67 -10.80
N SER A 100 11.82 21.64 -11.52
CA SER A 100 11.31 23.03 -11.54
C SER A 100 9.88 23.18 -12.07
N HIS A 101 9.37 22.17 -12.78
CA HIS A 101 8.00 22.13 -13.31
C HIS A 101 7.01 21.41 -12.36
N GLY A 102 7.45 21.04 -11.15
CA GLY A 102 6.62 20.32 -10.18
C GLY A 102 6.41 18.84 -10.50
N GLN A 103 7.10 18.30 -11.51
CA GLN A 103 6.97 16.90 -11.90
C GLN A 103 7.90 16.02 -11.05
N VAL A 104 7.38 14.85 -10.68
CA VAL A 104 8.12 13.81 -10.00
C VAL A 104 9.04 13.09 -10.99
N ILE A 105 10.33 13.07 -10.67
CA ILE A 105 11.37 12.34 -11.39
C ILE A 105 11.97 11.33 -10.42
N ARG A 106 12.03 10.06 -10.85
CA ARG A 106 12.74 8.99 -10.16
C ARG A 106 14.05 8.67 -10.86
#